data_AF-A0A371G4E2-F1
#
_entry.id   AF-A0A371G4E2-F1
#
_cell.length_a   1.000
_cell.length_b   1.000
_cell.length_c   1.000
_cell.angle_alpha   90.00
_cell.angle_beta   90.00
_cell.angle_gamma   90.00
#
_symmetry.space_group_name_H-M   'P 1'
#
loop_
_entity.id
_entity.type
_entity.pdbx_description
1 polymer ?
#
loop_
_entity_poly.entity_id
_entity_poly.type
_entity_poly.pdbx_seq_one_letter_code
_entity_poly.pdbx_strand_id
1 'polypeptide(L)'
;MVKKANGKWRMCTDYNDLNKACPKDPYSLPNIDRLVDEVPGFSLLSFIDTYSRYNQIKMHPRNEAKITFITDAKTFYYKAMPFGLKNVGATYQCPMDKIFEKIIGTDVEVYMDDMMVKSMMAGEHCNTLKRVFQLKLNPEKCSFRVQAGKFLGFMLTERGIEAYLEKCQVIINMRSPQMVKEVQQLSVETAIPIFNTLKKGERFTWIAESEETFLRLKAMLATPPTLTKLTPRYTSSDTKKRYQRIEKAALALVITSRRLRSYFQGHSIVVRTDLPIKQVLRKSDLLGRMVAWRIQLSEFGISYENRGYIKA
;
A
#
# COMPACT_ATOMS: atom_id res chain seq x y z
N MET A 1 8.48 -18.37 19.89
CA MET A 1 9.37 -18.64 18.73
C MET A 1 8.52 -18.86 17.47
N VAL A 2 8.97 -18.40 16.30
CA VAL A 2 8.26 -18.58 15.01
C VAL A 2 9.20 -19.21 13.99
N LYS A 3 8.72 -20.23 13.27
CA LYS A 3 9.50 -20.92 12.23
C LYS A 3 9.42 -20.17 10.89
N LYS A 4 10.56 -19.88 10.28
CA LYS A 4 10.64 -19.29 8.93
C LYS A 4 10.32 -20.37 7.88
N ALA A 5 9.93 -19.92 6.68
CA ALA A 5 9.80 -20.78 5.50
C ALA A 5 11.11 -21.53 5.16
N ASN A 6 12.27 -20.94 5.43
CA ASN A 6 13.57 -21.60 5.25
C ASN A 6 13.97 -22.54 6.42
N GLY A 7 13.01 -22.93 7.26
CA GLY A 7 13.22 -23.86 8.38
C GLY A 7 13.88 -23.25 9.62
N LYS A 8 14.55 -22.10 9.52
CA LYS A 8 15.22 -21.44 10.67
C LYS A 8 14.20 -20.86 11.65
N TRP A 9 14.51 -20.86 12.94
CA TRP A 9 13.67 -20.22 13.96
C TRP A 9 13.95 -18.71 14.09
N ARG A 10 12.93 -17.94 14.47
CA ARG A 10 13.03 -16.54 14.92
C ARG A 10 12.44 -16.41 16.31
N MET A 11 13.11 -15.65 17.16
CA MET A 11 12.49 -15.12 18.36
C MET A 11 11.50 -14.02 17.96
N CYS A 12 10.29 -14.13 18.47
CA CYS A 12 9.24 -13.13 18.34
C CYS A 12 8.74 -12.86 19.75
N THR A 13 9.07 -11.68 20.26
CA THR A 13 8.59 -11.21 21.56
C THR A 13 7.26 -10.52 21.36
N ASP A 14 6.29 -10.83 22.21
CA ASP A 14 5.02 -10.11 22.22
C ASP A 14 5.18 -8.79 22.98
N TYR A 15 5.07 -7.68 22.26
CA TYR A 15 5.09 -6.32 22.81
C TYR A 15 3.71 -5.64 22.74
N ASN A 16 2.61 -6.38 22.62
CA ASN A 16 1.27 -5.82 22.46
C ASN A 16 0.92 -4.81 23.55
N ASP A 17 1.13 -5.15 24.82
CA ASP A 17 0.79 -4.24 25.93
C ASP A 17 1.73 -3.03 26.00
N LEU A 18 3.02 -3.24 25.73
CA LEU A 18 3.99 -2.14 25.60
C LEU A 18 3.60 -1.19 24.45
N ASN A 19 3.16 -1.74 23.32
CA ASN A 19 2.75 -0.97 22.15
C ASN A 19 1.48 -0.14 22.39
N LYS A 20 0.56 -0.63 23.25
CA LYS A 20 -0.62 0.13 23.69
C LYS A 20 -0.22 1.34 24.54
N ALA A 21 0.72 1.16 25.47
CA ALA A 21 1.21 2.23 26.34
C ALA A 21 2.14 3.22 25.60
N CYS A 22 2.79 2.79 24.51
CA CYS A 22 3.71 3.62 23.76
C CYS A 22 2.97 4.64 22.87
N PRO A 23 3.26 5.95 22.96
CA PRO A 23 2.75 6.94 22.01
C PRO A 23 3.12 6.59 20.58
N LYS A 24 2.21 6.84 19.62
CA LYS A 24 2.48 6.60 18.21
C LYS A 24 3.36 7.71 17.65
N ASP A 25 4.43 7.33 16.95
CA ASP A 25 5.25 8.28 16.19
C ASP A 25 4.41 8.85 15.01
N PRO A 26 4.26 10.18 14.89
CA PRO A 26 3.51 10.79 13.79
C PRO A 26 4.24 10.76 12.44
N TYR A 27 5.48 10.26 12.39
CA TYR A 27 6.24 10.15 11.14
C TYR A 27 5.45 9.38 10.07
N SER A 28 5.24 10.03 8.93
CA SER A 28 4.45 9.47 7.85
C SER A 28 5.30 8.53 7.00
N LEU A 29 4.88 7.28 6.89
CA LEU A 29 5.51 6.34 5.97
C LEU A 29 5.02 6.61 4.54
N PRO A 30 5.88 6.40 3.52
CA PRO A 30 5.48 6.51 2.13
C PRO A 30 4.31 5.57 1.82
N ASN A 31 3.40 6.03 0.96
CA ASN A 31 2.31 5.20 0.46
C ASN A 31 2.88 4.15 -0.52
N ILE A 32 2.61 2.87 -0.26
CA ILE A 32 3.13 1.74 -1.05
C ILE A 32 2.69 1.83 -2.51
N ASP A 33 1.42 2.10 -2.77
CA ASP A 33 0.88 2.20 -4.13
C ASP A 33 1.58 3.30 -4.93
N ARG A 34 1.90 4.44 -4.27
CA ARG A 34 2.69 5.51 -4.90
C ARG A 34 4.08 5.02 -5.30
N LEU A 35 4.78 4.28 -4.44
CA LEU A 35 6.13 3.79 -4.75
C LEU A 35 6.12 2.83 -5.94
N VAL A 36 5.10 1.99 -6.01
CA VAL A 36 4.93 0.96 -7.04
C VAL A 36 4.44 1.59 -8.37
N ASP A 37 3.61 2.62 -8.33
CA ASP A 37 3.13 3.36 -9.50
C ASP A 37 4.21 4.21 -10.20
N GLU A 38 5.31 4.52 -9.51
CA GLU A 38 6.41 5.35 -10.02
C GLU A 38 7.52 4.54 -10.74
N VAL A 39 7.33 3.23 -10.89
CA VAL A 39 8.30 2.29 -11.51
C VAL A 39 8.17 2.13 -13.02
N PRO A 40 6.97 2.17 -13.63
CA PRO A 40 6.84 1.89 -15.06
C PRO A 40 7.61 2.91 -15.91
N GLY A 41 8.33 2.41 -16.92
CA GLY A 41 9.14 3.21 -17.82
C GLY A 41 10.64 3.17 -17.57
N PHE A 42 11.14 2.57 -16.49
CA PHE A 42 12.58 2.37 -16.28
C PHE A 42 13.03 0.99 -16.79
N SER A 43 14.15 0.95 -17.51
CA SER A 43 14.69 -0.27 -18.11
C SER A 43 15.57 -1.09 -17.15
N LEU A 44 16.17 -0.44 -16.14
CA LEU A 44 17.07 -1.07 -15.18
C LEU A 44 16.49 -0.95 -13.77
N LEU A 45 16.18 -2.09 -13.16
CA LEU A 45 15.71 -2.17 -11.79
C LEU A 45 16.73 -2.91 -10.92
N SER A 46 16.83 -2.54 -9.65
CA SER A 46 17.55 -3.31 -8.64
C SER A 46 16.79 -3.28 -7.34
N PHE A 47 16.52 -4.46 -6.79
CA PHE A 47 15.78 -4.63 -5.54
C PHE A 47 16.77 -4.94 -4.44
N ILE A 48 16.73 -4.14 -3.38
CA ILE A 48 17.73 -4.12 -2.33
C ILE A 48 17.05 -4.42 -1.00
N ASP A 49 17.57 -5.43 -0.29
CA ASP A 49 17.15 -5.81 1.09
C ASP A 49 18.29 -5.45 2.04
N THR A 50 18.02 -4.62 3.04
CA THR A 50 19.02 -4.29 4.06
C THR A 50 19.18 -5.44 5.07
N TYR A 51 20.43 -5.83 5.35
CA TYR A 51 20.74 -6.95 6.23
C TYR A 51 20.33 -6.64 7.67
N SER A 52 19.62 -7.55 8.34
CA SER A 52 19.31 -7.42 9.76
C SER A 52 18.48 -6.16 10.14
N ARG A 53 17.77 -5.56 9.15
CA ARG A 53 16.71 -4.54 9.31
C ARG A 53 16.92 -3.62 10.52
N TYR A 54 16.02 -3.74 11.50
CA TYR A 54 15.89 -2.88 12.68
C TYR A 54 16.99 -3.10 13.73
N ASN A 55 17.66 -4.26 13.74
CA ASN A 55 18.75 -4.51 14.69
C ASN A 55 19.99 -3.65 14.40
N GLN A 56 20.03 -2.92 13.28
CA GLN A 56 21.05 -1.90 13.03
C GLN A 56 20.82 -0.63 13.87
N ILE A 57 19.59 -0.38 14.30
CA ILE A 57 19.22 0.78 15.11
C ILE A 57 19.45 0.44 16.57
N LYS A 58 20.40 1.14 17.21
CA LYS A 58 20.64 1.01 18.65
C LYS A 58 19.42 1.53 19.42
N MET A 59 19.02 0.78 20.43
CA MET A 59 18.00 1.27 21.35
C MET A 59 18.57 2.41 22.18
N HIS A 60 17.73 3.41 22.46
CA HIS A 60 18.11 4.46 23.38
C HIS A 60 18.29 3.85 24.79
N PRO A 61 19.39 4.12 25.53
CA PRO A 61 19.68 3.45 26.81
C PRO A 61 18.53 3.48 27.82
N ARG A 62 17.83 4.61 27.92
CA ARG A 62 16.64 4.78 28.80
C ARG A 62 15.43 3.90 28.46
N ASN A 63 15.40 3.31 27.26
CA ASN A 63 14.29 2.50 26.77
C ASN A 63 14.65 1.01 26.67
N GLU A 64 15.92 0.63 26.84
CA GLU A 64 16.39 -0.76 26.78
C GLU A 64 15.64 -1.65 27.78
N ALA A 65 15.55 -1.24 29.05
CA ALA A 65 14.85 -2.00 30.09
C ALA A 65 13.33 -2.12 29.85
N LYS A 66 12.73 -1.25 29.03
CA LYS A 66 11.28 -1.28 28.74
C LYS A 66 10.90 -2.38 27.74
N ILE A 67 11.86 -2.87 26.98
CA ILE A 67 11.69 -3.96 26.00
C ILE A 67 12.26 -5.27 26.53
N THR A 68 12.25 -5.41 27.85
CA THR A 68 12.63 -6.63 28.54
C THR A 68 11.66 -7.76 28.20
N PHE A 69 12.19 -8.96 28.01
CA PHE A 69 11.42 -10.17 27.81
C PHE A 69 11.94 -11.28 28.71
N ILE A 70 11.05 -12.20 29.05
CA ILE A 70 11.33 -13.32 29.95
C ILE A 70 11.43 -14.57 29.10
N THR A 71 12.44 -15.39 29.39
CA THR A 71 12.57 -16.76 28.91
C THR A 71 12.48 -17.70 30.11
N ASP A 72 12.31 -18.99 29.87
CA ASP A 72 12.18 -20.00 30.93
C ASP A 72 13.38 -20.02 31.90
N ALA A 73 14.55 -19.56 31.46
CA ALA A 73 15.75 -19.52 32.28
C ALA A 73 16.00 -18.14 32.91
N LYS A 74 15.87 -17.05 32.14
CA LYS A 74 16.33 -15.72 32.53
C LYS A 74 15.56 -14.60 31.85
N THR A 75 15.70 -13.41 32.41
CA THR A 75 15.19 -12.15 31.86
C THR A 75 16.27 -11.47 31.02
N PHE A 76 15.91 -11.05 29.82
CA PHE A 76 16.81 -10.40 28.87
C PHE A 76 16.17 -9.13 28.30
N TYR A 77 16.98 -8.22 27.77
CA TYR A 77 16.49 -7.09 26.99
C TYR A 77 17.39 -6.88 25.77
N TYR A 78 16.87 -6.22 24.74
CA TYR A 78 17.65 -5.93 23.54
C TYR A 78 18.40 -4.60 23.64
N LYS A 79 19.65 -4.57 23.17
CA LYS A 79 20.44 -3.33 22.96
C LYS A 79 20.19 -2.67 21.60
N ALA A 80 19.55 -3.41 20.70
CA ALA A 80 19.15 -2.94 19.36
C ALA A 80 17.66 -3.14 19.18
N MET A 81 17.05 -2.40 18.25
CA MET A 81 15.61 -2.35 18.13
C MET A 81 15.04 -3.70 17.66
N PRO A 82 14.25 -4.41 18.49
CA PRO A 82 13.70 -5.70 18.13
C PRO A 82 12.48 -5.56 17.20
N PHE A 83 12.15 -6.65 16.53
CA PHE A 83 10.87 -6.78 15.85
C PHE A 83 9.70 -6.72 16.84
N GLY A 84 8.55 -6.21 16.38
CA GLY A 84 7.30 -6.21 17.12
C GLY A 84 6.97 -4.90 17.85
N LEU A 85 7.88 -3.93 17.88
CA LEU A 85 7.58 -2.61 18.45
C LEU A 85 6.81 -1.72 17.44
N LYS A 86 5.87 -0.90 17.95
CA LYS A 86 4.93 -0.12 17.12
C LYS A 86 5.60 0.91 16.20
N ASN A 87 6.62 1.61 16.68
CA ASN A 87 7.21 2.76 15.99
C ASN A 87 8.43 2.41 15.14
N VAL A 88 8.77 1.12 15.02
CA VAL A 88 9.98 0.65 14.34
C VAL A 88 10.07 1.13 12.90
N GLY A 89 8.95 1.07 12.17
CA GLY A 89 8.89 1.53 10.79
C GLY A 89 9.25 3.00 10.66
N ALA A 90 8.65 3.86 11.50
CA ALA A 90 8.95 5.30 11.53
C ALA A 90 10.42 5.58 11.90
N THR A 91 10.92 4.89 12.93
CA THR A 91 12.30 5.03 13.40
C THR A 91 13.31 4.61 12.33
N TYR A 92 12.96 3.65 11.46
CA TYR A 92 13.82 3.23 10.35
C TYR A 92 13.67 4.10 9.10
N GLN A 93 12.45 4.51 8.75
CA GLN A 93 12.19 5.31 7.56
C GLN A 93 12.78 6.73 7.68
N CYS A 94 12.63 7.39 8.82
CA CYS A 94 13.10 8.75 9.04
C CYS A 94 14.58 8.99 8.71
N PRO A 95 15.54 8.18 9.18
CA PRO A 95 16.93 8.34 8.77
C PRO A 95 17.16 7.97 7.29
N MET A 96 16.41 7.01 6.73
CA MET A 96 16.55 6.65 5.32
C MET A 96 16.11 7.78 4.39
N ASP A 97 15.03 8.48 4.71
CA ASP A 97 14.57 9.63 3.95
C ASP A 97 15.60 10.77 3.98
N LYS A 98 16.36 10.91 5.09
CA LYS A 98 17.47 11.88 5.19
C LYS A 98 18.71 11.44 4.40
N ILE A 99 19.11 10.17 4.49
CA ILE A 99 20.28 9.63 3.77
C ILE A 99 20.09 9.75 2.26
N PHE A 100 18.86 9.50 1.80
CA PHE A 100 18.51 9.46 0.38
C PHE A 100 17.69 10.66 -0.09
N GLU A 101 17.58 11.73 0.69
CA GLU A 101 16.75 12.92 0.41
C GLU A 101 16.91 13.44 -1.02
N LYS A 102 18.14 13.43 -1.54
CA LYS A 102 18.47 13.94 -2.88
C LYS A 102 18.10 13.01 -4.04
N ILE A 103 17.86 11.72 -3.79
CA ILE A 103 17.64 10.69 -4.82
C ILE A 103 16.31 9.94 -4.64
N ILE A 104 15.66 10.09 -3.50
CA ILE A 104 14.40 9.42 -3.20
C ILE A 104 13.28 9.94 -4.12
N GLY A 105 12.48 9.04 -4.68
CA GLY A 105 11.43 9.35 -5.66
C GLY A 105 11.93 9.48 -7.10
N THR A 106 13.19 9.86 -7.31
CA THR A 106 13.80 9.97 -8.64
C THR A 106 14.46 8.65 -9.05
N ASP A 107 15.55 8.28 -8.35
CA ASP A 107 16.36 7.10 -8.69
C ASP A 107 16.15 5.95 -7.71
N VAL A 108 15.65 6.25 -6.50
CA VAL A 108 15.45 5.26 -5.45
C VAL A 108 14.07 5.41 -4.82
N GLU A 109 13.36 4.32 -4.67
CA GLU A 109 12.18 4.22 -3.81
C GLU A 109 12.56 3.45 -2.55
N VAL A 110 12.22 3.99 -1.37
CA VAL A 110 12.59 3.40 -0.09
C VAL A 110 11.35 3.17 0.77
N TYR A 111 11.16 1.93 1.22
CA TYR A 111 10.16 1.57 2.20
C TYR A 111 10.74 0.66 3.26
N MET A 112 11.05 1.21 4.43
CA MET A 112 11.77 0.53 5.49
C MET A 112 13.01 -0.20 4.95
N ASP A 113 13.07 -1.52 5.06
CA ASP A 113 14.19 -2.35 4.62
C ASP A 113 14.17 -2.75 3.14
N ASP A 114 13.04 -2.55 2.47
CA ASP A 114 12.87 -2.84 1.05
C ASP A 114 13.12 -1.56 0.24
N MET A 115 14.19 -1.55 -0.56
CA MET A 115 14.52 -0.43 -1.46
C MET A 115 14.53 -0.89 -2.91
N MET A 116 14.21 0.02 -3.81
CA MET A 116 14.26 -0.21 -5.24
C MET A 116 15.03 0.92 -5.91
N VAL A 117 16.09 0.58 -6.63
CA VAL A 117 16.82 1.51 -7.49
C VAL A 117 16.31 1.35 -8.91
N LYS A 118 15.98 2.47 -9.56
CA LYS A 118 15.44 2.53 -10.91
C LYS A 118 16.24 3.54 -11.74
N SER A 119 16.58 3.19 -12.98
CA SER A 119 17.30 4.07 -13.89
C SER A 119 17.09 3.67 -15.36
N MET A 120 17.31 4.63 -16.27
CA MET A 120 17.28 4.40 -17.72
C MET A 120 18.66 3.97 -18.26
N MET A 121 19.73 4.42 -17.61
CA MET A 121 21.10 4.29 -18.09
C MET A 121 21.98 3.57 -17.07
N ALA A 122 22.81 2.65 -17.54
CA ALA A 122 23.67 1.85 -16.66
C ALA A 122 24.66 2.69 -15.83
N GLY A 123 25.14 3.81 -16.36
CA GLY A 123 26.07 4.70 -15.66
C GLY A 123 25.46 5.37 -14.43
N GLU A 124 24.26 5.95 -14.58
CA GLU A 124 23.49 6.55 -13.49
C GLU A 124 23.11 5.50 -12.45
N HIS A 125 22.65 4.33 -12.92
CA HIS A 125 22.30 3.19 -12.06
C HIS A 125 23.45 2.79 -11.13
N CYS A 126 24.67 2.66 -11.67
CA CYS A 126 25.87 2.34 -10.89
C CYS A 126 26.21 3.42 -9.86
N ASN A 127 26.04 4.71 -10.21
CA ASN A 127 26.30 5.82 -9.29
C ASN A 127 25.31 5.81 -8.13
N THR A 128 24.04 5.52 -8.39
CA THR A 128 23.02 5.38 -7.35
C THR A 128 23.30 4.17 -6.45
N LEU A 129 23.67 3.02 -7.02
CA LEU A 129 24.05 1.84 -6.25
C LEU A 129 25.25 2.09 -5.32
N LYS A 130 26.26 2.86 -5.74
CA LYS A 130 27.38 3.25 -4.86
C LYS A 130 26.92 3.97 -3.60
N ARG A 131 25.85 4.77 -3.67
CA ARG A 131 25.27 5.45 -2.49
C ARG A 131 24.54 4.46 -1.59
N VAL A 132 23.82 3.51 -2.18
CA VAL A 132 23.09 2.47 -1.44
C VAL A 132 24.03 1.47 -0.75
N PHE A 133 25.18 1.16 -1.35
CA PHE A 133 26.20 0.27 -0.77
C PHE A 133 26.89 0.80 0.49
N GLN A 134 26.63 2.05 0.90
CA GLN A 134 27.03 2.54 2.22
C GLN A 134 26.24 1.89 3.36
N LEU A 135 25.11 1.24 3.05
CA LEU A 135 24.32 0.44 3.98
C LEU A 135 24.73 -1.03 3.96
N LYS A 136 24.50 -1.73 5.07
CA LYS A 136 24.72 -3.18 5.15
C LYS A 136 23.58 -3.91 4.45
N LEU A 137 23.87 -4.55 3.32
CA LEU A 137 22.90 -5.26 2.48
C LEU A 137 22.93 -6.77 2.68
N ASN A 138 21.83 -7.42 2.31
CA ASN A 138 21.71 -8.87 2.31
C ASN A 138 21.91 -9.44 0.89
N PRO A 139 23.11 -9.93 0.55
CA PRO A 139 23.43 -10.31 -0.82
C PRO A 139 22.55 -11.45 -1.36
N GLU A 140 22.08 -12.36 -0.50
CA GLU A 140 21.21 -13.48 -0.92
C GLU A 140 19.81 -13.03 -1.37
N LYS A 141 19.38 -11.83 -1.00
CA LYS A 141 18.05 -11.31 -1.32
C LYS A 141 18.07 -10.09 -2.23
N CYS A 142 19.23 -9.45 -2.41
CA CYS A 142 19.37 -8.37 -3.36
C CYS A 142 19.40 -8.92 -4.79
N SER A 143 18.76 -8.21 -5.70
CA SER A 143 18.86 -8.45 -7.14
C SER A 143 19.26 -7.16 -7.85
N PHE A 144 20.21 -7.27 -8.78
CA PHE A 144 20.83 -6.12 -9.43
C PHE A 144 20.63 -6.18 -10.93
N ARG A 145 20.33 -5.03 -11.52
CA ARG A 145 20.18 -4.81 -12.97
C ARG A 145 19.26 -5.85 -13.63
N VAL A 146 18.08 -6.03 -13.06
CA VAL A 146 17.04 -6.94 -13.57
C VAL A 146 15.98 -6.15 -14.33
N GLN A 147 15.29 -6.81 -15.27
CA GLN A 147 14.15 -6.23 -16.00
C GLN A 147 12.84 -6.33 -15.21
N ALA A 148 12.78 -7.27 -14.28
CA ALA A 148 11.61 -7.53 -13.45
C ALA A 148 12.02 -8.04 -12.08
N GLY A 149 11.19 -7.80 -11.07
CA GLY A 149 11.38 -8.38 -9.74
C GLY A 149 10.37 -7.93 -8.71
N LYS A 150 10.50 -8.49 -7.52
CA LYS A 150 9.52 -8.34 -6.44
C LYS A 150 9.86 -7.15 -5.55
N PHE A 151 8.87 -6.29 -5.31
CA PHE A 151 8.96 -5.17 -4.38
C PHE A 151 7.66 -5.01 -3.61
N LEU A 152 7.73 -4.96 -2.27
CA LEU A 152 6.55 -4.77 -1.39
C LEU A 152 5.37 -5.72 -1.66
N GLY A 153 5.66 -6.90 -2.22
CA GLY A 153 4.65 -7.90 -2.55
C GLY A 153 4.05 -7.81 -3.96
N PHE A 154 4.47 -6.83 -4.76
CA PHE A 154 4.12 -6.64 -6.17
C PHE A 154 5.22 -7.16 -7.09
N MET A 155 4.86 -7.66 -8.27
CA MET A 155 5.83 -7.93 -9.34
C MET A 155 5.96 -6.68 -10.19
N LEU A 156 7.15 -6.14 -10.29
CA LEU A 156 7.44 -4.94 -11.06
C LEU A 156 8.21 -5.32 -12.31
N THR A 157 7.82 -4.74 -13.44
CA THR A 157 8.46 -4.89 -14.74
C THR A 157 8.59 -3.52 -15.40
N GLU A 158 9.40 -3.41 -16.46
CA GLU A 158 9.47 -2.22 -17.31
C GLU A 158 8.07 -1.79 -17.81
N ARG A 159 7.21 -2.76 -18.12
CA ARG A 159 5.85 -2.54 -18.65
C ARG A 159 4.86 -2.09 -17.59
N GLY A 160 5.07 -2.42 -16.32
CA GLY A 160 4.09 -2.14 -15.28
C GLY A 160 4.14 -3.08 -14.08
N ILE A 161 3.08 -2.99 -13.30
CA ILE A 161 2.82 -3.85 -12.16
C ILE A 161 2.13 -5.11 -12.67
N GLU A 162 2.76 -6.26 -12.46
CA GLU A 162 2.23 -7.56 -12.83
C GLU A 162 1.75 -8.32 -11.59
N ALA A 163 0.77 -9.20 -11.80
CA ALA A 163 0.32 -10.08 -10.74
C ALA A 163 1.41 -11.14 -10.47
N TYR A 164 1.63 -11.43 -9.19
CA TYR A 164 2.58 -12.46 -8.78
C TYR A 164 2.00 -13.84 -9.09
N LEU A 165 2.47 -14.46 -10.18
CA LEU A 165 1.92 -15.72 -10.72
C LEU A 165 1.80 -16.83 -9.67
N GLU A 166 2.77 -17.01 -8.76
CA GLU A 166 2.68 -18.07 -7.74
C GLU A 166 1.55 -17.82 -6.71
N LYS A 167 1.27 -16.56 -6.35
CA LYS A 167 0.15 -16.22 -5.46
C LYS A 167 -1.18 -16.41 -6.19
N CYS A 168 -1.23 -16.05 -7.48
CA CYS A 168 -2.37 -16.34 -8.32
C CYS A 168 -2.59 -17.86 -8.43
N GLN A 169 -1.52 -18.65 -8.54
CA GLN A 169 -1.60 -20.11 -8.65
C GLN A 169 -2.27 -20.76 -7.44
N VAL A 170 -2.06 -20.22 -6.23
CA VAL A 170 -2.76 -20.70 -5.02
C VAL A 170 -4.27 -20.57 -5.18
N ILE A 171 -4.75 -19.45 -5.74
CA ILE A 171 -6.18 -19.20 -5.96
C ILE A 171 -6.70 -19.99 -7.17
N ILE A 172 -5.92 -20.09 -8.24
CA ILE A 172 -6.25 -20.87 -9.44
C ILE A 172 -6.46 -22.35 -9.08
N ASN A 173 -5.55 -22.91 -8.27
CA ASN A 173 -5.59 -24.31 -7.84
C ASN A 173 -6.53 -24.55 -6.63
N MET A 174 -7.10 -23.49 -6.04
CA MET A 174 -8.00 -23.62 -4.91
C MET A 174 -9.29 -24.32 -5.33
N ARG A 175 -9.78 -25.26 -4.54
CA ARG A 175 -11.14 -25.80 -4.72
C ARG A 175 -12.21 -24.74 -4.42
N SER A 176 -13.42 -24.92 -4.94
CA SER A 176 -14.53 -24.03 -4.62
C SER A 176 -14.85 -24.07 -3.12
N PRO A 177 -14.98 -22.91 -2.44
CA PRO A 177 -15.28 -22.84 -1.02
C PRO A 177 -16.56 -23.59 -0.65
N GLN A 178 -16.51 -24.36 0.45
CA GLN A 178 -17.67 -25.09 0.97
C GLN A 178 -18.15 -24.55 2.32
N MET A 179 -17.45 -23.56 2.88
CA MET A 179 -17.81 -22.96 4.15
C MET A 179 -17.54 -21.46 4.21
N VAL A 180 -18.32 -20.77 5.03
CA VAL A 180 -18.24 -19.33 5.28
C VAL A 180 -16.81 -18.85 5.59
N LYS A 181 -16.05 -19.62 6.39
CA LYS A 181 -14.66 -19.23 6.73
C LYS A 181 -13.73 -19.23 5.52
N GLU A 182 -13.91 -20.15 4.58
CA GLU A 182 -13.11 -20.22 3.34
C GLU A 182 -13.48 -19.04 2.41
N VAL A 183 -14.76 -18.67 2.36
CA VAL A 183 -15.22 -17.49 1.60
C VAL A 183 -14.72 -16.18 2.22
N GLN A 184 -14.72 -16.05 3.55
CA GLN A 184 -14.19 -14.88 4.25
C GLN A 184 -12.68 -14.68 4.05
N GLN A 185 -11.94 -15.74 3.75
CA GLN A 185 -10.52 -15.64 3.40
C GLN A 185 -10.29 -15.13 1.96
N LEU A 186 -11.29 -15.21 1.09
CA LEU A 186 -11.26 -14.66 -0.28
C LEU A 186 -11.66 -13.18 -0.26
N SER A 187 -10.76 -12.32 0.23
CA SER A 187 -10.98 -10.86 0.23
C SER A 187 -10.74 -10.26 -1.16
N VAL A 188 -11.75 -10.31 -2.04
CA VAL A 188 -11.69 -9.67 -3.36
C VAL A 188 -12.85 -8.66 -3.47
N GLU A 189 -12.55 -7.36 -3.45
CA GLU A 189 -13.55 -6.27 -3.50
C GLU A 189 -14.49 -6.34 -4.73
N THR A 190 -14.10 -7.07 -5.77
CA THR A 190 -14.90 -7.27 -7.00
C THR A 190 -15.93 -8.39 -6.88
N ALA A 191 -15.95 -9.14 -5.77
CA ALA A 191 -16.75 -10.36 -5.64
C ALA A 191 -18.06 -10.14 -4.86
N ILE A 192 -18.81 -9.08 -5.18
CA ILE A 192 -20.15 -8.80 -4.62
C ILE A 192 -21.06 -10.05 -4.61
N PRO A 193 -21.11 -10.89 -5.66
CA PRO A 193 -21.92 -12.12 -5.66
C PRO A 193 -21.42 -13.19 -4.68
N ILE A 194 -20.11 -13.25 -4.42
CA ILE A 194 -19.52 -14.19 -3.46
C ILE A 194 -19.87 -13.76 -2.03
N PHE A 195 -19.87 -12.46 -1.73
CA PHE A 195 -20.28 -11.94 -0.42
C PHE A 195 -21.80 -12.01 -0.19
N ASN A 196 -22.63 -12.09 -1.23
CA ASN A 196 -24.07 -12.30 -1.09
C ASN A 196 -24.42 -13.66 -0.44
N THR A 197 -23.53 -14.65 -0.52
CA THR A 197 -23.69 -15.96 0.17
C THR A 197 -23.44 -15.89 1.68
N LEU A 198 -22.95 -14.74 2.19
CA LEU A 198 -22.60 -14.53 3.59
C LEU A 198 -23.68 -13.79 4.39
N LYS A 199 -24.92 -13.71 3.90
CA LYS A 199 -26.03 -13.06 4.62
C LYS A 199 -26.22 -13.70 6.01
N LYS A 200 -26.23 -12.87 7.06
CA LYS A 200 -26.42 -13.31 8.45
C LYS A 200 -27.79 -13.99 8.61
N GLY A 201 -27.79 -15.26 8.98
CA GLY A 201 -28.98 -16.01 9.39
C GLY A 201 -29.43 -17.12 8.43
N GLU A 202 -28.87 -17.21 7.22
CA GLU A 202 -29.18 -18.27 6.26
C GLU A 202 -28.11 -19.38 6.27
N ARG A 203 -28.50 -20.64 5.98
CA ARG A 203 -27.54 -21.73 5.80
C ARG A 203 -26.67 -21.43 4.58
N PHE A 204 -25.35 -21.56 4.74
CA PHE A 204 -24.41 -21.35 3.65
C PHE A 204 -24.72 -22.30 2.48
N THR A 205 -25.07 -21.71 1.34
CA THR A 205 -25.24 -22.45 0.08
C THR A 205 -24.39 -21.80 -0.98
N TRP A 206 -23.42 -22.54 -1.49
CA TRP A 206 -22.63 -22.13 -2.64
C TRP A 206 -23.51 -22.27 -3.90
N ILE A 207 -24.00 -21.14 -4.40
CA ILE A 207 -24.91 -21.10 -5.55
C ILE A 207 -24.15 -21.08 -6.88
N ALA A 208 -24.81 -21.48 -7.97
CA ALA A 208 -24.20 -21.52 -9.30
C ALA A 208 -23.60 -20.16 -9.73
N GLU A 209 -24.24 -19.05 -9.37
CA GLU A 209 -23.73 -17.69 -9.64
C GLU A 209 -22.40 -17.39 -8.92
N SER A 210 -22.21 -17.93 -7.72
CA SER A 210 -20.97 -17.80 -6.96
C SER A 210 -19.86 -18.65 -7.55
N GLU A 211 -20.18 -19.86 -8.03
CA GLU A 211 -19.25 -20.72 -8.75
C GLU A 211 -18.80 -20.06 -10.07
N GLU A 212 -19.74 -19.54 -10.86
CA GLU A 212 -19.42 -18.84 -12.11
C GLU A 212 -18.52 -17.62 -11.85
N THR A 213 -18.84 -16.83 -10.82
CA THR A 213 -18.01 -15.67 -10.43
C THR A 213 -16.61 -16.09 -9.99
N PHE A 214 -16.50 -17.21 -9.26
CA PHE A 214 -15.22 -17.75 -8.79
C PHE A 214 -14.37 -18.30 -9.95
N LEU A 215 -14.98 -19.02 -10.90
CA LEU A 215 -14.32 -19.49 -12.11
C LEU A 215 -13.88 -18.33 -13.00
N ARG A 216 -14.70 -17.28 -13.13
CA ARG A 216 -14.34 -16.05 -13.85
C ARG A 216 -13.15 -15.34 -13.18
N LEU A 217 -13.13 -15.27 -11.85
CA LEU A 217 -11.99 -14.74 -11.10
C LEU A 217 -10.72 -15.57 -11.37
N LYS A 218 -10.80 -16.90 -11.34
CA LYS A 218 -9.67 -17.77 -11.68
C LYS A 218 -9.16 -17.54 -13.10
N ALA A 219 -10.06 -17.42 -14.07
CA ALA A 219 -9.70 -17.13 -15.45
C ALA A 219 -8.99 -15.76 -15.58
N MET A 220 -9.48 -14.74 -14.87
CA MET A 220 -8.83 -13.42 -14.82
C MET A 220 -7.44 -13.47 -14.15
N LEU A 221 -7.27 -14.28 -13.11
CA LEU A 221 -5.97 -14.46 -12.44
C LEU A 221 -5.00 -15.33 -13.23
N ALA A 222 -5.50 -16.23 -14.09
CA ALA A 222 -4.71 -17.05 -15.01
C ALA A 222 -4.16 -16.24 -16.20
N THR A 223 -4.80 -15.12 -16.54
CA THR A 223 -4.30 -14.17 -17.55
C THR A 223 -4.34 -12.75 -16.96
N PRO A 224 -3.49 -12.47 -15.97
CA PRO A 224 -3.57 -11.22 -15.23
C PRO A 224 -3.25 -10.04 -16.16
N PRO A 225 -4.11 -9.02 -16.23
CA PRO A 225 -3.80 -7.82 -17.00
C PRO A 225 -2.63 -7.09 -16.35
N THR A 226 -1.64 -6.67 -17.16
CA THR A 226 -0.57 -5.80 -16.69
C THR A 226 -1.16 -4.45 -16.31
N LEU A 227 -1.02 -4.07 -15.04
CA LEU A 227 -1.42 -2.75 -14.56
C LEU A 227 -0.33 -1.77 -14.98
N THR A 228 -0.57 -1.07 -16.08
CA THR A 228 0.27 0.03 -16.54
C THR A 228 -0.04 1.29 -15.74
N LYS A 229 0.98 2.12 -15.49
CA LYS A 229 0.79 3.47 -14.93
C LYS A 229 -0.31 4.16 -15.73
N LEU A 230 -1.34 4.66 -15.04
CA LEU A 230 -2.29 5.60 -15.64
C LEU A 230 -1.49 6.84 -16.04
N THR A 231 -1.01 6.87 -17.29
CA THR A 231 -0.48 8.09 -17.86
C THR A 231 -1.58 9.15 -17.72
N PRO A 232 -1.26 10.38 -17.31
CA PRO A 232 -2.20 11.49 -17.40
C PRO A 232 -2.36 11.90 -18.89
N ARG A 233 -2.61 10.94 -19.78
CA ARG A 233 -3.28 11.20 -21.04
C ARG A 233 -4.75 11.25 -20.69
N TYR A 234 -5.28 12.47 -20.62
CA TYR A 234 -6.69 12.82 -20.72
C TYR A 234 -7.69 11.74 -20.29
N THR A 235 -8.37 11.99 -19.17
CA THR A 235 -9.60 11.30 -18.79
C THR A 235 -10.55 11.14 -19.98
N SER A 236 -10.54 9.99 -20.64
CA SER A 236 -11.47 9.67 -21.71
C SER A 236 -11.61 8.16 -21.83
N SER A 237 -12.10 7.50 -20.77
CA SER A 237 -12.92 6.31 -20.99
C SER A 237 -14.28 6.80 -21.47
N ASP A 238 -14.79 6.27 -22.58
CA ASP A 238 -15.99 6.76 -23.28
C ASP A 238 -17.27 6.79 -22.42
N THR A 239 -17.25 6.22 -21.22
CA THR A 239 -18.30 6.34 -20.19
C THR A 239 -18.32 7.68 -19.43
N LYS A 240 -17.22 8.44 -19.40
CA LYS A 240 -17.09 9.73 -18.66
C LYS A 240 -17.40 10.98 -19.49
N LYS A 241 -17.61 10.86 -20.81
CA LYS A 241 -18.06 11.99 -21.65
C LYS A 241 -19.48 12.44 -21.31
N ARG A 242 -20.31 11.54 -20.77
CA ARG A 242 -21.72 11.82 -20.39
C ARG A 242 -21.91 12.54 -19.06
N TYR A 243 -20.84 12.80 -18.30
CA TYR A 243 -20.97 13.46 -17.01
C TYR A 243 -21.11 14.97 -17.15
N GLN A 244 -22.08 15.51 -16.42
CA GLN A 244 -22.23 16.96 -16.31
C GLN A 244 -20.99 17.56 -15.63
N ARG A 245 -20.70 18.82 -15.92
CA ARG A 245 -19.51 19.53 -15.43
C ARG A 245 -19.37 19.45 -13.89
N ILE A 246 -20.49 19.44 -13.17
CA ILE A 246 -20.53 19.30 -11.71
C ILE A 246 -20.22 17.88 -11.22
N GLU A 247 -20.69 16.85 -11.94
CA GLU A 247 -20.37 15.45 -11.62
C GLU A 247 -18.89 15.15 -11.86
N LYS A 248 -18.29 15.72 -12.91
CA LYS A 248 -16.86 15.62 -13.18
C LYS A 248 -16.04 16.24 -12.06
N ALA A 249 -16.46 17.39 -11.55
CA ALA A 249 -15.79 18.08 -10.44
C ALA A 249 -15.94 17.31 -9.11
N ALA A 250 -17.14 16.76 -8.83
CA ALA A 250 -17.35 15.91 -7.66
C ALA A 250 -16.53 14.62 -7.75
N LEU A 251 -16.47 13.98 -8.92
CA LEU A 251 -15.65 12.79 -9.15
C LEU A 251 -14.15 13.09 -8.99
N ALA A 252 -13.68 14.23 -9.49
CA ALA A 252 -12.30 14.68 -9.28
C ALA A 252 -12.01 14.81 -7.79
N LEU A 253 -12.90 15.43 -7.02
CA LEU A 253 -12.75 15.55 -5.57
C LEU A 253 -12.73 14.18 -4.86
N VAL A 254 -13.59 13.25 -5.26
CA VAL A 254 -13.60 11.87 -4.73
C VAL A 254 -12.28 11.16 -5.03
N ILE A 255 -11.80 11.23 -6.28
CA ILE A 255 -10.52 10.63 -6.66
C ILE A 255 -9.38 11.25 -5.85
N THR A 256 -9.36 12.57 -5.71
CA THR A 256 -8.37 13.29 -4.91
C THR A 256 -8.42 12.85 -3.44
N SER A 257 -9.62 12.73 -2.85
CA SER A 257 -9.78 12.25 -1.47
C SER A 257 -9.31 10.80 -1.28
N ARG A 258 -9.40 9.96 -2.31
CA ARG A 258 -8.87 8.59 -2.29
C ARG A 258 -7.35 8.56 -2.37
N ARG A 259 -6.77 9.34 -3.28
CA ARG A 259 -5.31 9.38 -3.51
C ARG A 259 -4.57 10.08 -2.37
N LEU A 260 -5.19 11.10 -1.76
CA LEU A 260 -4.62 11.90 -0.67
C LEU A 260 -5.33 11.60 0.67
N ARG A 261 -5.81 10.37 0.87
CA ARG A 261 -6.63 10.00 2.04
C ARG A 261 -5.96 10.35 3.36
N SER A 262 -4.64 10.16 3.48
CA SER A 262 -3.87 10.54 4.68
C SER A 262 -3.94 12.03 5.01
N TYR A 263 -3.93 12.90 4.01
CA TYR A 263 -4.08 14.35 4.19
C TYR A 263 -5.51 14.73 4.58
N PHE A 264 -6.51 14.14 3.91
CA PHE A 264 -7.94 14.39 4.18
C PHE A 264 -8.39 13.88 5.56
N GLN A 265 -7.70 12.90 6.15
CA GLN A 265 -7.96 12.40 7.51
C GLN A 265 -7.31 13.24 8.60
N GLY A 266 -6.17 13.86 8.32
CA GLY A 266 -5.40 14.63 9.31
C GLY A 266 -5.68 16.13 9.31
N HIS A 267 -6.27 16.68 8.24
CA HIS A 267 -6.43 18.11 8.04
C HIS A 267 -7.80 18.47 7.45
N SER A 268 -8.32 19.63 7.83
CA SER A 268 -9.50 20.22 7.17
C SER A 268 -9.11 20.72 5.78
N ILE A 269 -9.83 20.27 4.75
CA ILE A 269 -9.51 20.56 3.35
C ILE A 269 -10.46 21.62 2.82
N VAL A 270 -9.90 22.71 2.30
CA VAL A 270 -10.66 23.79 1.65
C VAL A 270 -10.65 23.58 0.14
N VAL A 271 -11.80 23.29 -0.45
CA VAL A 271 -11.96 23.14 -1.90
C VAL A 271 -12.37 24.49 -2.50
N ARG A 272 -11.45 25.12 -3.22
CA ARG A 272 -11.70 26.38 -3.93
C ARG A 272 -12.27 26.14 -5.33
N THR A 273 -13.56 26.37 -5.50
CA THR A 273 -14.28 26.11 -6.74
C THR A 273 -15.49 27.03 -6.89
N ASP A 274 -15.73 27.48 -8.12
CA ASP A 274 -16.89 28.30 -8.49
C ASP A 274 -18.11 27.41 -8.80
N LEU A 275 -17.94 26.08 -8.75
CA LEU A 275 -19.00 25.11 -8.98
C LEU A 275 -19.74 24.83 -7.67
N PRO A 276 -21.09 24.74 -7.69
CA PRO A 276 -21.90 24.52 -6.48
C PRO A 276 -21.87 23.06 -5.98
N ILE A 277 -20.69 22.45 -5.89
CA ILE A 277 -20.48 21.03 -5.51
C ILE A 277 -21.10 20.75 -4.13
N LYS A 278 -20.91 21.66 -3.16
CA LYS A 278 -21.48 21.57 -1.81
C LYS A 278 -23.01 21.52 -1.82
N GLN A 279 -23.64 22.32 -2.68
CA GLN A 279 -25.10 22.40 -2.76
C GLN A 279 -25.68 21.17 -3.42
N VAL A 280 -25.04 20.66 -4.47
CA VAL A 280 -25.48 19.44 -5.16
C VAL A 280 -25.35 18.23 -4.24
N LEU A 281 -24.22 18.05 -3.55
CA LEU A 281 -24.03 16.94 -2.61
C LEU A 281 -24.94 17.01 -1.38
N ARG A 282 -25.60 18.14 -1.10
CA ARG A 282 -26.55 18.29 0.03
C ARG A 282 -28.01 18.02 -0.34
N LYS A 283 -28.35 17.91 -1.63
CA LYS A 283 -29.73 17.62 -2.05
C LYS A 283 -30.16 16.24 -1.53
N SER A 284 -31.39 16.15 -1.04
CA SER A 284 -32.02 14.91 -0.58
C SER A 284 -32.37 13.96 -1.74
N ASP A 285 -32.54 14.50 -2.95
CA ASP A 285 -32.96 13.79 -4.16
C ASP A 285 -31.77 13.34 -5.04
N LEU A 286 -30.67 12.92 -4.41
CA LEU A 286 -29.52 12.39 -5.14
C LEU A 286 -29.74 10.92 -5.45
N LEU A 287 -29.56 10.53 -6.72
CA LEU A 287 -29.69 9.14 -7.16
C LEU A 287 -28.33 8.54 -7.57
N GLY A 288 -28.13 7.26 -7.24
CA GLY A 288 -26.99 6.46 -7.68
C GLY A 288 -25.63 6.91 -7.12
N ARG A 289 -24.61 6.96 -7.98
CA ARG A 289 -23.19 7.18 -7.63
C ARG A 289 -22.90 8.45 -6.82
N MET A 290 -23.71 9.50 -6.98
CA MET A 290 -23.52 10.76 -6.23
C MET A 290 -23.83 10.61 -4.73
N VAL A 291 -24.71 9.68 -4.35
CA VAL A 291 -24.95 9.32 -2.94
C VAL A 291 -23.73 8.64 -2.35
N ALA A 292 -23.14 7.67 -3.08
CA ALA A 292 -21.92 6.98 -2.64
C ALA A 292 -20.74 7.95 -2.49
N TRP A 293 -20.59 8.90 -3.42
CA TRP A 293 -19.57 9.95 -3.35
C TRP A 293 -19.81 10.91 -2.17
N ARG A 294 -21.06 11.27 -1.88
CA ARG A 294 -21.41 12.08 -0.70
C ARG A 294 -21.02 11.40 0.60
N ILE A 295 -21.38 10.12 0.75
CA ILE A 295 -21.06 9.33 1.95
C ILE A 295 -19.54 9.27 2.14
N GLN A 296 -18.81 8.96 1.07
CA GLN A 296 -17.35 8.90 1.12
C GLN A 296 -16.70 10.26 1.48
N LEU A 297 -17.19 11.36 0.92
CA LEU A 297 -16.64 12.69 1.21
C LEU A 297 -17.05 13.21 2.60
N SER A 298 -18.13 12.69 3.18
CA SER A 298 -18.57 13.04 4.54
C SER A 298 -17.66 12.50 5.64
N GLU A 299 -16.77 11.55 5.32
CA GLU A 299 -15.72 11.07 6.22
C GLU A 299 -14.65 12.13 6.52
N PHE A 300 -14.60 13.22 5.74
CA PHE A 300 -13.53 14.21 5.78
C PHE A 300 -14.06 15.62 6.12
N GLY A 301 -13.23 16.42 6.81
CA GLY A 301 -13.53 17.82 7.13
C GLY A 301 -13.36 18.75 5.94
N ILE A 302 -14.27 18.69 4.95
CA ILE A 302 -14.18 19.47 3.71
C ILE A 302 -15.04 20.74 3.77
N SER A 303 -14.42 21.90 3.58
CA SER A 303 -15.09 23.19 3.34
C SER A 303 -14.96 23.61 1.87
N TYR A 304 -15.86 24.49 1.41
CA TYR A 304 -15.89 24.94 0.01
C TYR A 304 -15.88 26.46 -0.01
N GLU A 305 -14.97 27.02 -0.81
CA GLU A 305 -14.78 28.46 -1.01
C GLU A 305 -14.90 28.79 -2.50
N ASN A 306 -15.43 29.97 -2.83
CA ASN A 306 -15.45 30.46 -4.21
C ASN A 306 -14.03 30.89 -4.61
N ARG A 307 -13.62 30.77 -5.88
CA ARG A 307 -12.36 31.41 -6.31
C ARG A 307 -12.62 32.90 -6.30
N GLY A 308 -12.03 33.61 -5.34
CA GLY A 308 -12.06 35.06 -5.32
C GLY A 308 -11.49 35.64 -6.63
N TYR A 309 -11.93 36.84 -6.98
CA TYR A 309 -11.41 37.57 -8.12
C TYR A 309 -9.91 37.82 -7.94
N ILE A 310 -9.10 37.26 -8.84
CA ILE A 310 -7.71 37.71 -9.00
C ILE A 310 -7.82 39.10 -9.64
N LYS A 311 -7.57 40.16 -8.86
CA LYS A 311 -7.36 41.49 -9.43
C LYS A 311 -6.14 41.39 -10.35
N ALA A 312 -6.36 41.59 -11.65
CA ALA A 312 -5.31 41.82 -12.62
C ALA A 312 -4.57 43.13 -12.33
#